data_AF-A0A291M3L6-F1
#
_entry.id   AF-A0A291M3L6-F1
#
_cell.length_a   1.000
_cell.length_b   1.000
_cell.length_c   1.000
_cell.angle_alpha   90.00
_cell.angle_beta   90.00
_cell.angle_gamma   90.00
#
_symmetry.space_group_name_H-M   'P 1'
#
loop_
_entity.id
_entity.type
_entity.pdbx_description
1 polymer ?
#
loop_
_entity_poly.entity_id
_entity_poly.type
_entity_poly.pdbx_seq_one_letter_code
_entity_poly.pdbx_strand_id
1 'polypeptide(L)'
;MSPFLALAALALPVQAQDDSPYVTVQVLKPEIAVQMAQAAMTHCRDEGYQVGVSVVDRFGTLQVFVKDRYAGLHVQETSFRKAWTAVSFRTDTHTLDSQMQAGSDAAGLRHLSQVLPVGGGVVVEGGGQMVGAIGISGAPSPELDVACAEAGIEAVVDAIAF
;
A
#
# COMPACT_ATOMS: atom_id res chain seq x y z
N MET A 1 -36.40 -4.93 -61.33
CA MET A 1 -36.64 -4.36 -59.99
C MET A 1 -35.45 -4.73 -59.12
N SER A 2 -34.45 -3.86 -59.01
CA SER A 2 -33.25 -4.11 -58.18
C SER A 2 -33.49 -3.64 -56.76
N PRO A 3 -33.15 -4.41 -55.71
CA PRO A 3 -33.25 -3.95 -54.34
C PRO A 3 -31.99 -3.14 -54.00
N PHE A 4 -32.19 -1.92 -53.52
CA PHE A 4 -31.14 -1.12 -52.89
C PHE A 4 -30.82 -1.73 -51.52
N LEU A 5 -29.59 -2.23 -51.35
CA LEU A 5 -29.05 -2.60 -50.03
C LEU A 5 -28.60 -1.31 -49.34
N ALA A 6 -29.28 -0.92 -48.26
CA ALA A 6 -28.86 0.18 -47.40
C ALA A 6 -27.82 -0.33 -46.39
N LEU A 7 -26.58 0.13 -46.52
CA LEU A 7 -25.50 -0.17 -45.60
C LEU A 7 -25.57 0.81 -44.41
N ALA A 8 -26.04 0.35 -43.25
CA ALA A 8 -26.04 1.13 -42.02
C ALA A 8 -24.62 1.16 -41.42
N ALA A 9 -23.97 2.32 -41.46
CA ALA A 9 -22.68 2.54 -40.82
C ALA A 9 -22.86 2.65 -39.30
N LEU A 10 -22.41 1.64 -38.56
CA LEU A 10 -22.29 1.68 -37.10
C LEU A 10 -21.09 2.57 -36.75
N ALA A 11 -21.36 3.78 -36.27
CA ALA A 11 -20.33 4.64 -35.68
C ALA A 11 -19.93 4.06 -34.32
N LEU A 12 -18.75 3.46 -34.25
CA LEU A 12 -18.13 3.11 -32.97
C LEU A 12 -17.67 4.40 -32.28
N PRO A 13 -17.86 4.54 -30.95
CA PRO A 13 -17.35 5.67 -30.23
C PRO A 13 -15.81 5.60 -30.26
N VAL A 14 -15.19 6.54 -30.96
CA VAL A 14 -13.76 6.84 -30.79
C VAL A 14 -13.60 7.30 -29.35
N GLN A 15 -12.92 6.51 -28.51
CA GLN A 15 -12.45 7.01 -27.23
C GLN A 15 -11.41 8.08 -27.53
N ALA A 16 -11.74 9.34 -27.21
CA ALA A 16 -10.82 10.44 -27.33
C ALA A 16 -9.62 10.18 -26.41
N GLN A 17 -8.42 10.24 -26.98
CA GLN A 17 -7.18 10.16 -26.24
C GLN A 17 -7.03 11.45 -25.43
N ASP A 18 -6.97 11.33 -24.10
CA ASP A 18 -6.83 12.48 -23.20
C ASP A 18 -5.41 13.05 -23.29
N ASP A 19 -5.21 14.02 -24.20
CA ASP A 19 -3.96 14.77 -24.39
C ASP A 19 -3.73 15.83 -23.30
N SER A 20 -4.48 15.78 -22.20
CA SER A 20 -4.25 16.62 -21.03
C SER A 20 -2.84 16.40 -20.47
N PRO A 21 -2.09 17.47 -20.09
CA PRO A 21 -0.83 17.33 -19.38
C PRO A 21 -1.03 16.88 -17.91
N TYR A 22 -2.27 16.65 -17.47
CA TYR A 22 -2.63 16.30 -16.10
C TYR A 22 -3.15 14.88 -16.00
N VAL A 23 -2.81 14.22 -14.88
CA VAL A 23 -3.32 12.88 -14.56
C VAL A 23 -4.32 12.96 -13.40
N THR A 24 -5.42 12.21 -13.51
CA THR A 24 -6.33 11.96 -12.39
C THR A 24 -5.90 10.70 -11.66
N VAL A 25 -5.87 10.74 -10.34
CA VAL A 25 -5.45 9.60 -9.52
C VAL A 25 -6.39 9.40 -8.35
N GLN A 26 -6.69 8.14 -8.06
CA GLN A 26 -7.42 7.76 -6.86
C GLN A 26 -6.48 7.79 -5.66
N VAL A 27 -6.99 8.27 -4.53
CA VAL A 27 -6.23 8.40 -3.29
C VAL A 27 -7.06 7.81 -2.16
N LEU A 28 -6.41 7.05 -1.27
CA LEU A 28 -7.07 6.45 -0.11
C LEU A 28 -7.69 7.55 0.77
N LYS A 29 -8.95 7.36 1.17
CA LYS A 29 -9.62 8.25 2.12
C LYS A 29 -9.03 8.06 3.53
N PRO A 30 -8.76 9.15 4.28
CA PRO A 30 -8.23 9.05 5.64
C PRO A 30 -9.07 8.17 6.59
N GLU A 31 -10.39 8.16 6.43
CA GLU A 31 -11.29 7.34 7.26
C GLU A 31 -11.03 5.85 7.08
N ILE A 32 -10.74 5.42 5.85
CA ILE A 32 -10.38 4.03 5.53
C ILE A 32 -9.00 3.70 6.09
N ALA A 33 -8.04 4.63 5.98
CA ALA A 33 -6.72 4.47 6.56
C ALA A 33 -6.78 4.26 8.09
N VAL A 34 -7.62 5.03 8.79
CA VAL A 34 -7.86 4.87 10.24
C VAL A 34 -8.45 3.50 10.56
N GLN A 35 -9.46 3.05 9.82
CA GLN A 35 -10.08 1.73 10.02
C GLN A 35 -9.06 0.60 9.82
N MET A 36 -8.30 0.66 8.73
CA MET A 36 -7.24 -0.29 8.40
C MET A 36 -6.18 -0.36 9.50
N ALA A 37 -5.71 0.79 9.98
CA ALA A 37 -4.68 0.86 11.02
C ALA A 37 -5.18 0.30 12.36
N GLN A 38 -6.44 0.56 12.72
CA GLN A 38 -7.06 0.04 13.94
C GLN A 38 -7.29 -1.47 13.86
N ALA A 39 -7.72 -1.99 12.71
CA ALA A 39 -7.89 -3.41 12.48
C ALA A 39 -6.55 -4.16 12.58
N ALA A 40 -5.50 -3.67 11.90
CA ALA A 40 -4.16 -4.24 11.99
C ALA A 40 -3.62 -4.26 13.43
N MET A 41 -3.73 -3.14 14.15
CA MET A 41 -3.28 -3.05 15.55
C MET A 41 -4.05 -4.01 16.45
N THR A 42 -5.37 -4.14 16.26
CA THR A 42 -6.23 -5.04 17.05
C THR A 42 -5.86 -6.50 16.79
N HIS A 43 -5.72 -6.89 15.52
CA HIS A 43 -5.27 -8.22 15.15
C HIS A 43 -3.92 -8.56 15.79
N CYS A 44 -2.93 -7.68 15.64
CA CYS A 44 -1.61 -7.86 16.26
C CYS A 44 -1.69 -8.00 17.79
N ARG A 45 -2.57 -7.24 18.44
CA ARG A 45 -2.78 -7.33 19.90
C ARG A 45 -3.40 -8.67 20.29
N ASP A 46 -4.36 -9.16 19.52
CA ASP A 46 -5.03 -10.45 19.79
C ASP A 46 -4.04 -11.62 19.66
N GLU A 47 -3.03 -11.50 18.79
CA GLU A 47 -1.89 -12.41 18.68
C GLU A 47 -0.82 -12.22 19.78
N GLY A 48 -1.00 -11.24 20.67
CA GLY A 48 -0.09 -10.97 21.79
C GLY A 48 1.06 -10.02 21.46
N TYR A 49 1.03 -9.34 20.31
CA TYR A 49 2.06 -8.39 19.88
C TYR A 49 1.67 -6.95 20.23
N GLN A 50 2.68 -6.08 20.38
CA GLN A 50 2.49 -4.69 20.74
C GLN A 50 3.21 -3.83 19.70
N VAL A 51 2.45 -3.28 18.76
CA VAL A 51 2.99 -2.71 17.51
C VAL A 51 2.67 -1.23 17.33
N GLY A 52 3.46 -0.58 16.48
CA GLY A 52 3.08 0.66 15.80
C GLY A 52 2.59 0.36 14.40
N VAL A 53 1.56 1.09 13.95
CA VAL A 53 0.95 0.96 12.62
C VAL A 53 0.93 2.32 11.96
N SER A 54 1.49 2.42 10.76
CA SER A 54 1.43 3.60 9.91
C SER A 54 0.72 3.27 8.61
N VAL A 55 -0.17 4.14 8.14
CA VAL A 55 -0.74 4.06 6.80
C VAL A 55 -0.37 5.34 6.05
N VAL A 56 0.14 5.18 4.83
CA VAL A 56 0.47 6.26 3.92
C VAL A 56 -0.43 6.21 2.69
N ASP A 57 -0.70 7.37 2.09
CA ASP A 57 -1.37 7.44 0.79
C ASP A 57 -0.43 7.03 -0.35
N ARG A 58 -0.93 6.99 -1.60
CA ARG A 58 -0.14 6.62 -2.78
C ARG A 58 1.09 7.51 -3.03
N PHE A 59 1.17 8.67 -2.39
CA PHE A 59 2.28 9.62 -2.53
C PHE A 59 3.30 9.47 -1.38
N GLY A 60 3.08 8.53 -0.46
CA GLY A 60 3.93 8.31 0.70
C GLY A 60 3.64 9.29 1.84
N THR A 61 2.54 10.04 1.78
CA THR A 61 2.15 10.96 2.86
C THR A 61 1.49 10.17 3.97
N LEU A 62 1.99 10.33 5.21
CA LEU A 62 1.40 9.71 6.40
C LEU A 62 -0.04 10.20 6.60
N GLN A 63 -1.00 9.28 6.58
CA GLN A 63 -2.41 9.57 6.87
C GLN A 63 -2.76 9.27 8.32
N VAL A 64 -2.26 8.16 8.87
CA VAL A 64 -2.50 7.77 10.26
C VAL A 64 -1.31 7.03 10.83
N PHE A 65 -1.06 7.28 12.11
CA PHE A 65 -0.22 6.45 12.96
C PHE A 65 -1.00 6.09 14.23
N VAL A 66 -1.03 4.80 14.56
CA VAL A 66 -1.51 4.32 15.86
C VAL A 66 -0.41 3.50 16.54
N LYS A 67 -0.29 3.63 17.86
CA LYS A 67 0.70 2.92 18.65
C LYS A 67 0.01 2.16 19.77
N ASP A 68 0.25 0.86 19.87
CA ASP A 68 -0.23 0.11 21.02
C ASP A 68 0.55 0.47 22.29
N ARG A 69 -0.10 0.26 23.43
CA ARG A 69 0.28 0.83 24.72
C ARG A 69 1.68 0.44 25.18
N TYR A 70 2.14 -0.77 24.85
CA TYR A 70 3.46 -1.29 25.23
C TYR A 70 4.41 -1.41 24.04
N ALA A 71 4.05 -0.87 22.87
CA ALA A 71 4.92 -0.93 21.70
C ALA A 71 6.18 -0.07 21.90
N GLY A 72 7.31 -0.59 21.41
CA GLY A 72 8.63 0.03 21.55
C GLY A 72 8.71 1.45 20.97
N LEU A 73 9.73 2.22 21.35
CA LEU A 73 9.87 3.62 20.90
C LEU A 73 10.15 3.75 19.40
N HIS A 74 10.87 2.78 18.83
CA HIS A 74 11.28 2.77 17.43
C HIS A 74 10.15 2.49 16.44
N VAL A 75 9.00 1.99 16.93
CA VAL A 75 7.92 1.53 16.04
C VAL A 75 7.34 2.66 15.20
N GLN A 76 7.32 3.90 15.71
CA GLN A 76 6.81 5.05 14.98
C GLN A 76 7.61 5.34 13.70
N GLU A 77 8.95 5.37 13.82
CA GLU A 77 9.82 5.60 12.67
C GLU A 77 9.79 4.39 11.72
N THR A 78 9.92 3.20 12.29
CA THR A 78 10.08 1.98 11.48
C THR A 78 8.80 1.58 10.76
N SER A 79 7.61 1.71 11.37
CA SER A 79 6.33 1.46 10.69
C SER A 79 6.13 2.44 9.54
N PHE A 80 6.40 3.73 9.76
CA PHE A 80 6.31 4.74 8.72
C PHE A 80 7.28 4.46 7.55
N ARG A 81 8.55 4.19 7.85
CA ARG A 81 9.56 3.93 6.83
C ARG A 81 9.27 2.67 6.02
N LYS A 82 8.72 1.62 6.64
CA LYS A 82 8.26 0.43 5.93
C LYS A 82 7.11 0.75 4.97
N ALA A 83 6.08 1.47 5.42
CA ALA A 83 4.96 1.90 4.57
C ALA A 83 5.41 2.80 3.41
N TRP A 84 6.26 3.79 3.72
CA TRP A 84 6.83 4.70 2.73
C TRP A 84 7.66 3.95 1.68
N THR A 85 8.49 3.00 2.13
CA THR A 85 9.29 2.14 1.23
C THR A 85 8.38 1.35 0.31
N ALA A 86 7.32 0.74 0.83
CA ALA A 86 6.37 -0.04 0.03
C ALA A 86 5.72 0.80 -1.08
N VAL A 87 5.23 2.01 -0.77
CA VAL A 87 4.67 2.91 -1.81
C VAL A 87 5.74 3.40 -2.78
N SER A 88 6.93 3.79 -2.29
CA SER A 88 7.98 4.37 -3.14
C SER A 88 8.51 3.36 -4.18
N PHE A 89 8.58 2.08 -3.80
CA PHE A 89 9.05 1.00 -4.68
C PHE A 89 7.89 0.22 -5.30
N ARG A 90 6.64 0.55 -4.94
CA ARG A 90 5.41 -0.14 -5.39
C ARG A 90 5.49 -1.65 -5.18
N THR A 91 6.11 -2.06 -4.08
CA THR A 91 6.48 -3.45 -3.79
C THR A 91 6.59 -3.62 -2.28
N ASP A 92 6.11 -4.75 -1.75
CA ASP A 92 6.20 -5.02 -0.33
C ASP A 92 7.65 -5.09 0.17
N THR A 93 7.87 -4.65 1.41
CA THR A 93 9.23 -4.53 1.96
C THR A 93 9.91 -5.88 2.17
N HIS A 94 9.16 -6.97 2.37
CA HIS A 94 9.73 -8.32 2.47
C HIS A 94 10.31 -8.79 1.14
N THR A 95 9.70 -8.41 0.01
CA THR A 95 10.22 -8.70 -1.32
C THR A 95 11.49 -7.88 -1.59
N LEU A 96 11.47 -6.58 -1.26
CA LEU A 96 12.65 -5.72 -1.39
C LEU A 96 13.81 -6.16 -0.50
N ASP A 97 13.54 -6.71 0.69
CA ASP A 97 14.60 -7.21 1.57
C ASP A 97 15.45 -8.27 0.87
N SER A 98 14.82 -9.23 0.18
CA SER A 98 15.53 -10.25 -0.60
C SER A 98 16.34 -9.66 -1.76
N GLN A 99 15.87 -8.58 -2.38
CA GLN A 99 16.51 -7.95 -3.54
C GLN A 99 17.67 -7.03 -3.15
N MET A 100 17.64 -6.44 -1.96
CA MET A 100 18.61 -5.45 -1.50
C MET A 100 19.66 -6.05 -0.55
N GLN A 101 19.79 -7.36 -0.47
CA GLN A 101 20.79 -8.02 0.39
C GLN A 101 22.22 -7.52 0.11
N ALA A 102 23.11 -7.65 1.10
CA ALA A 102 24.51 -7.30 0.92
C ALA A 102 25.12 -8.04 -0.28
N GLY A 103 25.78 -7.30 -1.17
CA GLY A 103 26.36 -7.84 -2.41
C GLY A 103 25.42 -7.86 -3.62
N SER A 104 24.15 -7.49 -3.47
CA SER A 104 23.26 -7.19 -4.61
C SER A 104 23.60 -5.83 -5.24
N ASP A 105 23.28 -5.67 -6.53
CA ASP A 105 23.38 -4.37 -7.23
C ASP A 105 22.52 -3.29 -6.55
N ALA A 106 21.41 -3.70 -5.91
CA ALA A 106 20.47 -2.82 -5.23
C ALA A 106 20.84 -2.51 -3.76
N ALA A 107 21.91 -3.10 -3.21
CA ALA A 107 22.27 -2.97 -1.79
C ALA A 107 22.41 -1.51 -1.32
N GLY A 108 22.91 -0.64 -2.20
CA GLY A 108 23.11 0.78 -1.92
C GLY A 108 21.82 1.55 -1.63
N LEU A 109 20.66 1.06 -2.09
CA LEU A 109 19.36 1.71 -1.86
C LEU A 109 18.96 1.71 -0.38
N ARG A 110 19.50 0.79 0.43
CA ARG A 110 19.30 0.77 1.89
C ARG A 110 19.85 2.01 2.60
N HIS A 111 20.74 2.77 1.96
CA HIS A 111 21.33 3.99 2.54
C HIS A 111 20.51 5.26 2.27
N LEU A 112 19.43 5.16 1.50
CA LEU A 112 18.51 6.28 1.31
C LEU A 112 17.76 6.56 2.62
N SER A 113 17.50 7.83 2.91
CA SER A 113 17.04 8.30 4.23
C SER A 113 15.78 7.61 4.75
N GLN A 114 14.81 7.34 3.88
CA GLN A 114 13.52 6.73 4.28
C GLN A 114 13.47 5.22 4.06
N VAL A 115 14.38 4.66 3.24
CA VAL A 115 14.29 3.27 2.81
C VAL A 115 14.51 2.32 3.97
N LEU A 116 13.58 1.39 4.17
CA LEU A 116 13.64 0.34 5.18
C LEU A 116 13.01 -0.94 4.60
N PRO A 117 13.80 -1.74 3.85
CA PRO A 117 13.34 -2.97 3.23
C PRO A 117 13.45 -4.09 4.26
N VAL A 118 12.55 -4.04 5.24
CA VAL A 118 12.34 -5.04 6.29
C VAL A 118 10.86 -5.35 6.30
N GLY A 119 10.48 -6.64 6.35
CA GLY A 119 9.08 -7.08 6.30
C GLY A 119 8.15 -6.31 7.26
N GLY A 120 6.91 -6.10 6.82
CA GLY A 120 5.87 -5.37 7.55
C GLY A 120 5.34 -4.14 6.83
N GLY A 121 5.95 -3.73 5.71
CA GLY A 121 5.39 -2.74 4.79
C GLY A 121 4.72 -3.44 3.62
N VAL A 122 3.41 -3.25 3.47
CA VAL A 122 2.57 -3.93 2.47
C VAL A 122 1.80 -2.90 1.65
N VAL A 123 1.82 -3.05 0.34
CA VAL A 123 1.09 -2.21 -0.60
C VAL A 123 -0.41 -2.42 -0.43
N VAL A 124 -1.18 -1.32 -0.50
CA VAL A 124 -2.64 -1.36 -0.52
C VAL A 124 -3.11 -1.12 -1.94
N GLU A 125 -3.82 -2.09 -2.50
CA GLU A 125 -4.44 -2.00 -3.83
C GLU A 125 -5.96 -1.85 -3.72
N GLY A 126 -6.54 -1.05 -4.60
CA GLY A 126 -7.99 -0.89 -4.76
C GLY A 126 -8.32 -0.57 -6.21
N GLY A 127 -9.29 -1.29 -6.79
CA GLY A 127 -9.74 -1.04 -8.17
C GLY A 127 -8.64 -1.24 -9.22
N GLY A 128 -7.73 -2.19 -8.96
CA GLY A 128 -6.58 -2.47 -9.83
C GLY A 128 -5.47 -1.43 -9.79
N GLN A 129 -5.46 -0.53 -8.80
CA GLN A 129 -4.42 0.49 -8.62
C GLN A 129 -3.90 0.51 -7.18
N MET A 130 -2.62 0.81 -7.01
CA MET A 130 -2.05 1.11 -5.70
C MET A 130 -2.61 2.43 -5.16
N VAL A 131 -3.28 2.37 -4.01
CA VAL A 131 -3.90 3.52 -3.34
C VAL A 131 -3.13 3.99 -2.11
N GLY A 132 -2.19 3.19 -1.60
CA GLY A 132 -1.34 3.50 -0.46
C GLY A 132 -0.47 2.31 -0.01
N ALA A 133 0.03 2.38 1.22
CA ALA A 133 0.62 1.24 1.91
C ALA A 133 0.39 1.32 3.41
N ILE A 134 0.40 0.17 4.05
CA ILE A 134 0.44 0.02 5.51
C ILE A 134 1.83 -0.46 5.93
N GLY A 135 2.28 -0.02 7.09
CA GLY A 135 3.53 -0.44 7.71
C GLY A 135 3.30 -0.81 9.16
N ILE A 136 3.79 -1.98 9.56
CA ILE A 136 3.72 -2.51 10.94
C ILE A 136 5.12 -2.71 11.48
N SER A 137 5.30 -2.41 12.75
CA SER A 137 6.56 -2.67 13.46
C SER A 137 6.31 -2.99 14.92
N GLY A 138 6.99 -4.02 15.41
CA GLY A 138 7.04 -4.38 16.83
C GLY A 138 6.61 -5.81 17.15
N ALA A 139 6.15 -6.59 16.16
CA ALA A 139 5.93 -8.02 16.35
C ALA A 139 7.29 -8.75 16.52
N PRO A 140 7.30 -9.99 17.07
CA PRO A 140 8.53 -10.75 17.27
C PRO A 140 9.36 -11.02 16.01
N SER A 141 8.75 -10.98 14.83
CA SER A 141 9.45 -11.11 13.55
C SER A 141 8.80 -10.26 12.44
N PRO A 142 9.54 -9.92 11.37
CA PRO A 142 9.01 -9.16 10.24
C PRO A 142 7.83 -9.86 9.52
N GLU A 143 7.79 -11.19 9.51
CA GLU A 143 6.71 -11.97 8.91
C GLU A 143 5.40 -11.79 9.69
N LEU A 144 5.49 -11.65 11.02
CA LEU A 144 4.33 -11.37 11.86
C LEU A 144 3.84 -9.92 11.69
N ASP A 145 4.76 -8.97 11.46
CA ASP A 145 4.39 -7.62 11.05
C ASP A 145 3.63 -7.64 9.70
N VAL A 146 4.03 -8.48 8.74
CA VAL A 146 3.32 -8.66 7.46
C VAL A 146 1.91 -9.23 7.68
N ALA A 147 1.77 -10.28 8.48
CA ALA A 147 0.46 -10.88 8.77
C ALA A 147 -0.52 -9.86 9.37
N CYS A 148 -0.06 -8.99 10.28
CA CYS A 148 -0.90 -7.92 10.83
C CYS A 148 -1.26 -6.85 9.80
N ALA A 149 -0.34 -6.52 8.88
CA ALA A 149 -0.61 -5.59 7.79
C ALA A 149 -1.72 -6.14 6.87
N GLU A 150 -1.59 -7.40 6.46
CA GLU A 150 -2.57 -8.09 5.62
C GLU A 150 -3.94 -8.16 6.29
N ALA A 151 -3.99 -8.48 7.59
CA ALA A 151 -5.25 -8.47 8.35
C ALA A 151 -5.91 -7.08 8.39
N GLY A 152 -5.12 -6.01 8.47
CA GLY A 152 -5.64 -4.64 8.37
C GLY A 152 -6.21 -4.30 7.00
N ILE A 153 -5.54 -4.73 5.93
CA ILE A 153 -5.98 -4.54 4.54
C ILE A 153 -7.28 -5.31 4.29
N GLU A 154 -7.33 -6.58 4.70
CA GLU A 154 -8.51 -7.44 4.55
C GLU A 154 -9.76 -6.80 5.20
N ALA A 155 -9.60 -6.16 6.35
CA ALA A 155 -10.69 -5.50 7.05
C ALA A 155 -11.33 -4.32 6.28
N VAL A 156 -10.68 -3.81 5.23
CA VAL A 156 -11.18 -2.70 4.41
C VAL A 156 -11.28 -3.02 2.92
N VAL A 157 -11.05 -4.28 2.51
CA VAL A 157 -10.98 -4.67 1.09
C VAL A 157 -12.25 -4.29 0.33
N ASP A 158 -13.43 -4.53 0.91
CA ASP A 158 -14.72 -4.18 0.31
C ASP A 158 -14.90 -2.66 0.14
N ALA A 159 -14.31 -1.86 1.02
CA ALA A 159 -14.41 -0.40 0.95
C ALA A 159 -13.48 0.21 -0.12
N ILE A 160 -12.52 -0.56 -0.63
CA ILE A 160 -11.54 -0.14 -1.64
C ILE A 160 -11.63 -0.96 -2.94
N ALA A 161 -12.47 -1.99 -2.99
CA ALA A 161 -12.84 -2.71 -4.19
C ALA A 161 -13.82 -1.84 -5.00
N PHE A 162 -13.32 -1.20 -6.05
CA PHE A 162 -14.14 -0.43 -6.99
C PHE A 162 -14.90 -1.34 -7.95
#